data_AF-A0A846TDR4-F1
#
_entry.id   AF-A0A846TDR4-F1
#
_cell.length_a   1.000
_cell.length_b   1.000
_cell.length_c   1.000
_cell.angle_alpha   90.00
_cell.angle_beta   90.00
_cell.angle_gamma   90.00
#
_symmetry.space_group_name_H-M   'P 1'
#
loop_
_entity.id
_entity.type
_entity.pdbx_description
1 polymer ?
#
loop_
_entity_poly.entity_id
_entity_poly.type
_entity_poly.pdbx_seq_one_letter_code
_entity_poly.pdbx_strand_id
1 'polypeptide(L)'
;MEEIEGIITLQEEIVTVNEMPLSKIFLNYNGKKIKLSICCGSDAEYQYDGIADIFYYEGNQPYYRGTNFVNDFFIDQADILEVLEKHTNELVKIKMMSYWENLV
;
A
#
# COMPACT_ATOMS: atom_id res chain seq x y z
N MET A 1 -10.27 -4.62 10.73
CA MET A 1 -9.10 -5.37 10.20
C MET A 1 -9.42 -5.65 8.76
N GLU A 2 -8.56 -5.23 7.86
CA GLU A 2 -8.71 -5.41 6.41
C GLU A 2 -7.59 -6.33 5.93
N GLU A 3 -7.94 -7.28 5.07
CA GLU A 3 -7.03 -8.31 4.58
C GLU A 3 -7.23 -8.46 3.07
N ILE A 4 -6.13 -8.47 2.33
CA ILE A 4 -6.13 -8.76 0.90
C ILE A 4 -5.11 -9.85 0.61
N GLU A 5 -5.45 -10.72 -0.32
CA GLU A 5 -4.59 -11.77 -0.83
C GLU A 5 -4.64 -11.74 -2.35
N GLY A 6 -3.49 -11.81 -3.00
CA GLY A 6 -3.41 -11.67 -4.45
C GLY A 6 -1.99 -11.74 -4.97
N ILE A 7 -1.84 -11.61 -6.29
CA ILE A 7 -0.53 -11.57 -6.93
C ILE A 7 -0.08 -10.11 -7.02
N ILE A 8 1.17 -9.83 -6.65
CA ILE A 8 1.77 -8.51 -6.87
C ILE A 8 2.08 -8.35 -8.35
N THR A 9 1.55 -7.30 -8.96
CA THR A 9 1.86 -6.92 -10.33
C THR A 9 2.35 -5.47 -10.39
N LEU A 10 3.37 -5.23 -11.21
CA LEU A 10 3.87 -3.89 -11.49
C LEU A 10 3.35 -3.46 -12.87
N GLN A 11 2.41 -2.51 -12.91
CA GLN A 11 1.85 -1.97 -14.15
C GLN A 11 2.22 -0.49 -14.26
N GLU A 12 2.99 -0.09 -15.28
CA GLU A 12 3.39 1.32 -15.48
C GLU A 12 3.96 1.97 -14.20
N GLU A 13 4.81 1.23 -13.46
CA GLU A 13 5.41 1.65 -12.17
C GLU A 13 4.42 1.69 -10.97
N ILE A 14 3.22 1.11 -11.13
CA ILE A 14 2.21 1.03 -10.07
C ILE A 14 2.18 -0.38 -9.50
N VAL A 15 2.47 -0.49 -8.19
CA VAL A 15 2.26 -1.72 -7.44
C VAL A 15 0.77 -1.98 -7.26
N THR A 16 0.32 -3.09 -7.82
CA THR A 16 -1.07 -3.53 -7.78
C THR A 16 -1.17 -4.91 -7.16
N VAL A 17 -2.26 -5.15 -6.44
CA VAL A 17 -2.66 -6.48 -5.97
C VAL A 17 -4.05 -6.75 -6.53
N ASN A 18 -4.20 -7.84 -7.28
CA ASN A 18 -5.43 -8.15 -8.01
C ASN A 18 -5.87 -7.00 -8.94
N GLU A 19 -4.92 -6.43 -9.70
CA GLU A 19 -5.16 -5.31 -10.64
C GLU A 19 -5.62 -3.99 -9.98
N MET A 20 -5.63 -3.91 -8.65
CA MET A 20 -5.97 -2.69 -7.92
C MET A 20 -4.71 -2.07 -7.28
N PRO A 21 -4.47 -0.75 -7.46
CA PRO A 21 -3.36 -0.06 -6.79
C PRO A 21 -3.46 -0.18 -5.28
N LEU A 22 -2.35 -0.52 -4.64
CA LEU A 22 -2.34 -0.81 -3.21
C LEU A 22 -2.75 0.40 -2.37
N SER A 23 -2.23 1.59 -2.71
CA SER A 23 -2.58 2.84 -2.03
C SER A 23 -4.06 3.18 -2.16
N LYS A 24 -4.73 2.73 -3.24
CA LYS A 24 -6.17 2.91 -3.43
C LYS A 24 -6.98 2.01 -2.50
N ILE A 25 -6.60 0.75 -2.37
CA ILE A 25 -7.26 -0.22 -1.48
C ILE A 25 -7.24 0.29 -0.04
N PHE A 26 -6.08 0.79 0.39
CA PHE A 26 -5.83 1.13 1.78
C PHE A 26 -5.94 2.61 2.13
N LEU A 27 -6.44 3.44 1.19
CA LEU A 27 -6.54 4.89 1.34
C LEU A 27 -7.27 5.33 2.63
N ASN A 28 -8.24 4.55 3.09
CA ASN A 28 -9.00 4.81 4.32
C ASN A 28 -8.16 4.76 5.61
N TYR A 29 -6.92 4.32 5.53
CA TYR A 29 -5.99 4.25 6.66
C TYR A 29 -5.02 5.43 6.73
N ASN A 30 -5.02 6.33 5.74
CA ASN A 30 -4.17 7.51 5.75
C ASN A 30 -4.33 8.33 7.05
N GLY A 31 -3.20 8.71 7.64
CA GLY A 31 -3.10 9.44 8.92
C GLY A 31 -3.43 8.62 10.16
N LYS A 32 -3.68 7.31 10.06
CA LYS A 32 -3.99 6.44 11.21
C LYS A 32 -2.77 5.68 11.67
N LYS A 33 -2.69 5.44 12.99
CA LYS A 33 -1.78 4.46 13.57
C LYS A 33 -2.26 3.05 13.22
N ILE A 34 -1.39 2.28 12.58
CA ILE A 34 -1.70 0.95 12.04
C ILE A 34 -0.60 -0.05 12.36
N LYS A 35 -0.99 -1.32 12.33
CA LYS A 35 -0.09 -2.45 12.18
C LYS A 35 -0.34 -3.09 10.82
N LEU A 36 0.71 -3.20 10.03
CA LEU A 36 0.74 -3.85 8.73
C LEU A 36 1.53 -5.16 8.85
N SER A 37 0.99 -6.23 8.28
CA SER A 37 1.70 -7.50 8.12
C SER A 37 1.62 -7.93 6.66
N ILE A 38 2.76 -8.15 6.03
CA ILE A 38 2.90 -8.55 4.64
C ILE A 38 3.58 -9.91 4.63
N CYS A 39 2.94 -10.91 4.02
CA CYS A 39 3.56 -12.20 3.75
C CYS A 39 3.68 -12.36 2.23
N CYS A 40 4.89 -12.40 1.71
CA CYS A 40 5.20 -12.65 0.30
C CYS A 40 5.76 -14.07 0.10
N GLY A 41 5.24 -14.78 -0.89
CA GLY A 41 5.70 -16.13 -1.23
C GLY A 41 5.58 -17.10 -0.05
N SER A 42 6.55 -18.02 0.08
CA SER A 42 6.55 -19.04 1.14
C SER A 42 7.21 -18.58 2.44
N ASP A 43 8.11 -17.59 2.43
CA ASP A 43 9.03 -17.36 3.55
C ASP A 43 9.31 -15.88 3.91
N ALA A 44 8.86 -14.90 3.11
CA ALA A 44 9.13 -13.50 3.41
C ALA A 44 7.97 -12.87 4.21
N GLU A 45 8.23 -12.53 5.47
CA GLU A 45 7.27 -11.82 6.32
C GLU A 45 7.84 -10.47 6.76
N TYR A 46 7.04 -9.41 6.57
CA TYR A 46 7.34 -8.05 7.01
C TYR A 46 6.24 -7.56 7.94
N GLN A 47 6.64 -6.91 9.02
CA GLN A 47 5.71 -6.29 9.97
C GLN A 47 6.11 -4.84 10.22
N TYR A 48 5.14 -3.95 10.13
CA TYR A 48 5.29 -2.52 10.39
C TYR A 48 4.24 -2.07 11.41
N ASP A 49 4.64 -1.16 12.29
CA ASP A 49 3.78 -0.55 13.32
C ASP A 49 4.12 0.94 13.36
N GLY A 50 3.18 1.80 12.96
CA GLY A 50 3.45 3.21 12.74
C GLY A 50 2.25 3.99 12.21
N ILE A 51 2.49 5.23 11.81
CA ILE A 51 1.47 6.07 11.16
C ILE A 51 1.52 5.80 9.65
N ALA A 52 0.35 5.51 9.07
CA ALA A 52 0.21 5.33 7.64
C ALA A 52 0.12 6.68 6.92
N ASP A 53 1.00 6.90 5.94
CA ASP A 53 0.93 8.02 5.00
C ASP A 53 0.65 7.43 3.61
N ILE A 54 -0.64 7.46 3.22
CA ILE A 54 -1.15 6.81 2.00
C ILE A 54 -1.78 7.86 1.10
N PHE A 55 -1.24 8.02 -0.10
CA PHE A 55 -1.75 8.95 -1.10
C PHE A 55 -2.04 8.21 -2.40
N TYR A 56 -3.25 8.38 -2.91
CA TYR A 56 -3.64 7.88 -4.21
C TYR A 56 -4.45 8.94 -4.96
N TYR A 57 -3.99 9.34 -6.14
CA TYR A 57 -4.69 10.27 -7.02
C TYR A 57 -4.52 9.85 -8.48
N GLU A 58 -5.63 9.80 -9.20
CA GLU A 58 -5.68 9.55 -10.64
C GLU A 58 -6.48 10.70 -11.27
N GLY A 59 -5.78 11.65 -11.89
CA GLY A 59 -6.39 12.83 -12.48
C GLY A 59 -6.00 13.03 -13.94
N ASN A 60 -7.01 13.32 -14.76
CA ASN A 60 -6.82 13.87 -16.10
C ASN A 60 -6.75 15.39 -16.03
N GLN A 61 -5.63 16.01 -16.42
CA GLN A 61 -5.60 17.45 -16.68
C GLN A 61 -5.98 17.72 -18.15
N PRO A 62 -7.06 18.50 -18.42
CA PRO A 62 -7.45 18.81 -19.80
C PRO A 62 -6.50 19.80 -20.51
N TYR A 63 -5.63 20.52 -19.79
CA TYR A 63 -4.84 21.63 -20.35
C TYR A 63 -3.32 21.46 -20.33
N TYR A 64 -2.81 20.40 -19.69
CA TYR A 64 -1.38 20.04 -19.70
C TYR A 64 -1.27 18.56 -20.08
N ARG A 65 -0.36 18.23 -21.01
CA ARG A 65 -0.05 16.84 -21.36
C ARG A 65 0.71 16.19 -20.20
N GLY A 66 -0.03 15.68 -19.22
CA GLY A 66 0.50 14.91 -18.11
C GLY A 66 -0.65 14.32 -17.32
N THR A 67 -0.70 12.99 -17.21
CA THR A 67 -1.54 12.33 -16.21
C THR A 67 -0.93 12.67 -14.85
N ASN A 68 -1.66 13.38 -13.99
CA ASN A 68 -1.21 13.54 -12.61
C ASN A 68 -1.59 12.26 -11.88
N PHE A 69 -0.60 11.42 -11.65
CA PHE A 69 -0.73 10.18 -10.91
C PHE A 69 0.12 10.26 -9.65
N VAL A 70 -0.49 10.00 -8.50
CA VAL A 70 0.20 9.88 -7.21
C VAL A 70 -0.18 8.53 -6.62
N ASN A 71 0.82 7.76 -6.19
CA ASN A 71 0.64 6.46 -5.57
C ASN A 71 1.78 6.24 -4.58
N ASP A 72 1.53 6.67 -3.35
CA ASP A 72 2.48 6.59 -2.26
C ASP A 72 1.87 5.76 -1.13
N PHE A 73 2.69 4.93 -0.49
CA PHE A 73 2.30 4.19 0.71
C PHE A 73 3.50 4.06 1.63
N PHE A 74 3.51 4.88 2.67
CA PHE A 74 4.50 4.83 3.73
C PHE A 74 3.88 4.39 5.06
N ILE A 75 4.69 3.72 5.88
CA ILE A 75 4.45 3.59 7.32
C ILE A 75 5.64 4.20 8.04
N ASP A 76 5.42 5.32 8.70
CA ASP A 76 6.46 6.23 9.20
C ASP A 76 7.49 6.57 8.10
N GLN A 77 8.66 5.93 8.10
CA GLN A 77 9.72 6.14 7.10
C GLN A 77 9.88 4.95 6.13
N ALA A 78 9.12 3.87 6.30
CA ALA A 78 9.21 2.69 5.47
C ALA A 78 8.34 2.85 4.21
N ASP A 79 8.97 2.78 3.04
CA ASP A 79 8.28 2.71 1.75
C ASP A 79 7.75 1.29 1.53
N ILE A 80 6.42 1.14 1.62
CA ILE A 80 5.77 -0.17 1.50
C ILE A 80 5.73 -0.62 0.04
N LEU A 81 5.67 0.32 -0.91
CA LEU A 81 5.63 -0.01 -2.33
C LEU A 81 6.99 -0.55 -2.78
N GLU A 82 8.09 0.09 -2.38
CA GLU A 82 9.45 -0.38 -2.69
C GLU A 82 9.72 -1.80 -2.16
N VAL A 83 9.13 -2.16 -1.02
CA VAL A 83 9.22 -3.52 -0.46
C VAL A 83 8.48 -4.50 -1.35
N LEU A 84 7.26 -4.18 -1.76
CA LEU A 84 6.42 -5.07 -2.57
C LEU A 84 6.91 -5.19 -4.02
N GLU A 85 7.53 -4.16 -4.58
CA GLU A 85 8.17 -4.22 -5.91
C GLU A 85 9.20 -5.34 -6.02
N LYS A 86 9.94 -5.61 -4.93
CA LYS A 86 10.94 -6.70 -4.86
C LYS A 86 10.31 -8.09 -4.94
N HIS A 87 8.99 -8.20 -4.74
CA HIS A 87 8.20 -9.44 -4.76
C HIS A 87 7.21 -9.48 -5.93
N THR A 88 7.49 -8.77 -7.03
CA THR A 88 6.64 -8.80 -8.23
C THR A 88 6.47 -10.23 -8.76
N ASN A 89 5.23 -10.58 -9.14
CA ASN A 89 4.76 -11.92 -9.54
C ASN A 89 4.72 -12.97 -8.41
N GLU A 90 4.88 -12.57 -7.16
CA GLU A 90 4.66 -13.45 -6.00
C GLU A 90 3.24 -13.30 -5.45
N LEU A 91 2.74 -14.37 -4.83
CA LEU A 91 1.54 -14.32 -4.02
C LEU A 91 1.85 -13.51 -2.76
N VAL A 92 1.01 -12.53 -2.46
CA VAL A 92 1.10 -11.72 -1.25
C VAL A 92 -0.19 -11.80 -0.45
N LYS A 93 -0.04 -11.83 0.86
CA LYS A 93 -1.12 -11.66 1.83
C LYS A 93 -0.80 -10.46 2.70
N ILE A 94 -1.64 -9.43 2.63
CA ILE A 94 -1.46 -8.18 3.37
C ILE A 94 -2.60 -8.04 4.36
N LYS A 95 -2.25 -7.86 5.63
CA LYS A 95 -3.19 -7.63 6.73
C LYS A 95 -2.93 -6.28 7.36
N MET A 96 -3.98 -5.49 7.51
CA MET A 96 -3.88 -4.18 8.14
C MET A 96 -4.93 -3.96 9.22
N MET A 97 -4.47 -3.43 10.34
CA MET A 97 -5.30 -3.12 11.49
C MET A 97 -4.96 -1.73 12.02
N SER A 98 -5.95 -0.85 12.09
CA SER A 98 -5.83 0.42 12.82
C SER A 98 -6.18 0.23 14.28
N TYR A 99 -5.49 0.93 15.17
CA TYR A 99 -5.87 1.02 16.58
C TYR A 99 -5.88 2.48 16.99
N TRP A 100 -6.89 2.82 17.78
CA TRP A 100 -6.95 4.09 18.47
C TRP A 100 -6.04 4.00 19.69
N GLU A 101 -5.06 4.88 19.81
CA GLU A 101 -4.55 5.20 21.13
C GLU A 101 -5.73 5.81 21.89
N ASN A 102 -6.25 5.08 22.89
CA ASN A 102 -7.04 5.69 23.94
C ASN A 102 -6.13 6.73 24.60
N LEU A 103 -6.16 7.96 24.10
CA LEU A 103 -5.63 9.12 24.79
C LEU A 103 -6.49 9.28 26.05
N VAL A 104 -5.93 8.80 27.17
CA VAL A 104 -6.38 9.07 28.53
C VAL A 104 -6.26 10.56 28.82
#